data_AF-A0A7D6HX92-F1
#
_entry.id   AF-A0A7D6HX92-F1
#
_cell.length_a   1.000
_cell.length_b   1.000
_cell.length_c   1.000
_cell.angle_alpha   90.00
_cell.angle_beta   90.00
_cell.angle_gamma   90.00
#
_symmetry.space_group_name_H-M   'P 1'
#
loop_
_entity.id
_entity.type
_entity.pdbx_description
1 polymer ?
#
loop_
_entity_poly.entity_id
_entity_poly.type
_entity_poly.pdbx_seq_one_letter_code
_entity_poly.pdbx_strand_id
1 'polypeptide(L)'
;MPAVSPCGAGLSLDQRRRPGFFWSAQTKANWPIRLIQVQMSLIYLAAARSKLAGETWLNGTAVAYALRIDDMRRVPLPQWLVNNALAMNVMTWGAIAIELTVALLVWLPRFRAWVLAGGVLLHLMIDVHIQIGIFSYATLVMYLAWLSPETVKQLPDKLSHTLNWRGRNSDTHLPDDMESTDAAPSD
;
A
#
# COMPACT_ATOMS: atom_id res chain seq x y z
N MET A 1 7.51 -32.25 18.90
CA MET A 1 7.23 -31.79 17.52
C MET A 1 7.66 -30.34 17.42
N PRO A 2 8.60 -29.96 16.54
CA PRO A 2 9.03 -28.56 16.42
C PRO A 2 7.86 -27.72 15.91
N ALA A 3 7.52 -26.65 16.63
CA ALA A 3 6.56 -25.67 16.17
C ALA A 3 7.09 -25.06 14.86
N VAL A 4 6.37 -25.30 13.76
CA VAL A 4 6.81 -24.92 12.42
C VAL A 4 6.97 -23.40 12.32
N SER A 5 6.18 -22.62 13.06
CA SER A 5 6.27 -21.16 13.14
C SER A 5 6.71 -20.66 14.53
N PRO A 6 7.39 -19.50 14.61
CA PRO A 6 7.79 -18.88 15.88
C PRO A 6 6.61 -18.34 16.72
N CYS A 7 5.37 -18.79 16.47
CA CYS A 7 4.17 -18.35 17.21
C CYS A 7 4.22 -18.73 18.70
N GLY A 8 5.04 -19.72 19.08
CA GLY A 8 5.20 -20.15 20.47
C GLY A 8 6.18 -19.31 21.33
N ALA A 9 6.93 -18.38 20.74
CA ALA A 9 8.06 -17.72 21.41
C ALA A 9 7.72 -16.40 22.12
N GLY A 10 6.47 -15.92 22.00
CA GLY A 10 6.00 -14.69 22.67
C GLY A 10 4.88 -14.91 23.68
N LEU A 11 4.01 -15.91 23.45
CA LEU A 11 2.76 -16.10 24.19
C LEU A 11 2.40 -17.59 24.39
N SER A 12 3.36 -18.52 24.34
CA SER A 12 3.04 -19.91 24.74
C SER A 12 2.99 -20.04 26.26
N LEU A 13 2.00 -20.78 26.77
CA LEU A 13 1.93 -21.17 28.19
C LEU A 13 3.17 -21.96 28.63
N ASP A 14 3.90 -22.55 27.68
CA ASP A 14 5.14 -23.29 27.92
C ASP A 14 6.31 -22.36 28.31
N GLN A 15 6.35 -21.13 27.77
CA GLN A 15 7.34 -20.12 28.17
C GLN A 15 7.10 -19.58 29.58
N ARG A 16 5.86 -19.61 30.08
CA ARG A 16 5.53 -19.22 31.47
C ARG A 16 6.20 -20.13 32.51
N ARG A 17 6.68 -21.32 32.12
CA ARG A 17 7.37 -22.26 33.01
C ARG A 17 8.90 -22.09 33.04
N ARG A 18 9.47 -21.20 32.21
CA ARG A 18 10.90 -20.89 32.21
C ARG A 18 11.14 -19.46 32.69
N PRO A 19 11.50 -19.25 33.98
CA PRO A 19 11.86 -17.94 34.48
C PRO A 19 13.28 -17.62 34.00
N GLY A 20 13.39 -16.71 33.05
CA GLY A 20 14.70 -16.26 32.57
C GLY A 20 14.64 -15.84 31.11
N PHE A 21 14.75 -14.53 30.90
CA PHE A 21 15.01 -13.89 29.61
C PHE A 21 13.77 -13.71 28.70
N PHE A 22 13.02 -12.64 28.96
CA PHE A 22 11.96 -12.11 28.07
C PHE A 22 12.48 -11.66 26.68
N TRP A 23 13.80 -11.68 26.45
CA TRP A 23 14.46 -11.03 25.33
C TRP A 23 15.36 -11.95 24.48
N SER A 24 15.21 -13.28 24.55
CA SER A 24 15.79 -14.15 23.52
C SER A 24 14.85 -14.09 22.34
N ALA A 25 15.03 -13.06 21.52
CA ALA A 25 14.53 -13.02 20.15
C ALA A 25 15.16 -14.22 19.41
N GLN A 26 14.55 -15.39 19.60
CA GLN A 26 14.93 -16.65 18.98
C GLN A 26 14.83 -16.41 17.46
N THR A 27 16.00 -16.33 16.81
CA THR A 27 16.24 -16.41 15.36
C THR A 27 14.96 -16.33 14.52
N LYS A 28 14.57 -15.09 14.15
CA LYS A 28 13.45 -14.77 13.24
C LYS A 28 13.45 -15.69 12.03
N ALA A 29 12.62 -16.74 12.08
CA ALA A 29 12.44 -17.59 10.93
C ALA A 29 11.66 -16.77 9.88
N ASN A 30 12.33 -16.33 8.81
CA ASN A 30 11.73 -15.52 7.75
C ASN A 30 10.78 -16.32 6.84
N TRP A 31 10.66 -17.64 7.05
CA TRP A 31 9.87 -18.53 6.20
C TRP A 31 8.38 -18.16 6.13
N PRO A 32 7.68 -17.69 7.21
CA PRO A 32 6.26 -17.34 7.09
C PRO A 32 6.07 -16.14 6.16
N ILE A 33 6.98 -15.17 6.22
CA ILE A 33 6.98 -14.01 5.31
C ILE A 33 7.24 -14.48 3.88
N ARG A 34 8.21 -15.38 3.67
CA ARG A 34 8.48 -15.96 2.34
C ARG A 34 7.26 -16.71 1.79
N LEU A 35 6.52 -17.44 2.62
CA LEU A 35 5.30 -18.10 2.16
C LEU A 35 4.21 -17.10 1.78
N ILE A 36 4.02 -16.01 2.54
CA ILE A 36 3.06 -14.96 2.16
C ILE A 36 3.48 -14.33 0.82
N GLN A 37 4.78 -14.09 0.60
CA GLN A 37 5.32 -13.55 -0.66
C GLN A 37 5.04 -14.50 -1.85
N VAL A 38 5.26 -15.80 -1.68
CA VAL A 38 4.95 -16.82 -2.70
C VAL A 38 3.45 -16.93 -2.92
N GLN A 39 2.66 -17.02 -1.86
CA GLN A 39 1.19 -17.07 -1.90
C GLN A 39 0.63 -15.88 -2.67
N MET A 40 1.14 -14.67 -2.41
CA MET A 40 0.76 -13.47 -3.15
C MET A 40 1.02 -13.62 -4.64
N SER A 41 2.24 -14.06 -4.99
CA SER A 41 2.63 -14.25 -6.39
C SER A 41 1.71 -15.26 -7.11
N LEU A 42 1.35 -16.35 -6.43
CA LEU A 42 0.44 -17.37 -6.95
C LEU A 42 -0.98 -16.84 -7.11
N ILE A 43 -1.50 -16.07 -6.15
CA ILE A 43 -2.84 -15.44 -6.25
C ILE A 43 -2.90 -14.53 -7.48
N TYR A 44 -1.90 -13.67 -7.68
CA TYR A 44 -1.86 -12.77 -8.83
C TYR A 44 -1.72 -13.50 -10.16
N LEU A 45 -0.87 -14.53 -10.22
CA LEU A 45 -0.72 -15.33 -11.42
C LEU A 45 -2.00 -16.09 -11.78
N ALA A 46 -2.68 -16.66 -10.78
CA ALA A 46 -3.96 -17.34 -10.96
C ALA A 46 -5.05 -16.36 -11.40
N ALA A 47 -5.10 -15.16 -10.82
CA ALA A 47 -6.04 -14.11 -11.20
C ALA A 47 -5.82 -13.61 -12.64
N ALA A 48 -4.56 -13.38 -13.03
CA ALA A 48 -4.25 -12.99 -14.40
C ALA A 48 -4.61 -14.11 -15.39
N ARG A 49 -4.31 -15.37 -15.06
CA ARG A 49 -4.69 -16.52 -15.87
C ARG A 49 -6.20 -16.66 -16.01
N SER A 50 -6.96 -16.52 -14.92
CA SER A 50 -8.42 -16.63 -14.98
C SER A 50 -9.03 -15.51 -15.82
N LYS A 51 -8.46 -14.30 -15.78
CA LYS A 51 -8.87 -13.19 -16.65
C LYS A 51 -8.54 -13.47 -18.11
N LEU A 52 -7.32 -13.93 -18.41
CA LEU A 52 -6.93 -14.28 -19.78
C LEU A 52 -7.75 -15.44 -20.38
N ALA A 53 -8.41 -16.26 -19.55
CA ALA A 53 -9.34 -17.30 -20.01
C ALA A 53 -10.76 -16.79 -20.28
N GLY A 54 -11.10 -15.55 -19.90
CA GLY A 54 -12.44 -14.98 -20.05
C GLY A 54 -12.57 -14.12 -21.31
N GLU A 55 -13.64 -14.34 -22.09
CA GLU A 55 -13.88 -13.60 -23.33
C GLU A 55 -14.00 -12.08 -23.13
N THR A 56 -14.69 -11.63 -22.08
CA THR A 56 -14.85 -10.19 -21.77
C THR A 56 -13.52 -9.50 -21.48
N TRP A 57 -12.56 -10.22 -20.90
CA TRP A 57 -11.22 -9.70 -20.62
C TRP A 57 -10.39 -9.63 -21.90
N LEU A 58 -10.42 -10.66 -22.73
CA LEU A 58 -9.73 -10.68 -24.03
C LEU A 58 -10.27 -9.62 -24.99
N ASN A 59 -11.59 -9.38 -24.96
CA ASN A 59 -12.23 -8.33 -25.72
C ASN A 59 -12.00 -6.92 -25.12
N GLY A 60 -11.36 -6.82 -23.94
CA GLY A 60 -11.08 -5.55 -23.28
C GLY A 60 -12.34 -4.83 -22.75
N THR A 61 -13.43 -5.56 -22.51
CA THR A 61 -14.72 -5.00 -22.06
C THR A 61 -15.06 -5.34 -20.61
N ALA A 62 -14.26 -6.16 -19.93
CA ALA A 62 -14.56 -6.66 -18.60
C ALA A 62 -14.78 -5.56 -17.55
N VAL A 63 -13.95 -4.49 -17.55
CA VAL A 63 -14.13 -3.38 -16.60
C VAL A 63 -15.42 -2.62 -16.88
N ALA A 64 -15.76 -2.38 -18.15
CA ALA A 64 -17.02 -1.75 -18.52
C ALA A 64 -18.23 -2.58 -18.07
N TYR A 65 -18.14 -3.90 -18.18
CA TYR A 65 -19.18 -4.81 -17.71
C TYR A 65 -19.31 -4.76 -16.18
N ALA A 66 -18.20 -4.87 -15.46
CA ALA A 66 -18.19 -4.85 -13.99
C ALA A 66 -18.80 -3.56 -13.42
N LEU A 67 -18.51 -2.41 -14.03
CA LEU A 67 -19.04 -1.11 -13.60
C LEU A 67 -20.55 -0.91 -13.90
N ARG A 68 -21.13 -1.76 -14.75
CA ARG A 68 -22.56 -1.73 -15.12
C ARG A 68 -23.40 -2.72 -14.32
N ILE A 69 -22.79 -3.55 -13.48
CA ILE A 69 -23.50 -4.41 -12.54
C ILE A 69 -23.87 -3.54 -11.34
N ASP A 70 -25.14 -3.12 -11.25
CA ASP A 70 -25.60 -2.22 -10.20
C ASP A 70 -25.36 -2.77 -8.78
N ASP A 71 -25.52 -4.08 -8.58
CA ASP A 71 -25.30 -4.76 -7.29
C ASP A 71 -23.83 -4.75 -6.83
N MET A 72 -22.89 -4.63 -7.76
CA MET A 72 -21.45 -4.57 -7.45
C MET A 72 -20.92 -3.14 -7.46
N ARG A 73 -21.71 -2.15 -7.88
CA ARG A 73 -21.25 -0.77 -8.01
C ARG A 73 -21.32 -0.04 -6.67
N ARG A 74 -20.19 0.51 -6.22
CA ARG A 74 -20.10 1.29 -4.98
C ARG A 74 -20.16 2.79 -5.24
N VAL A 75 -19.13 3.35 -5.89
CA VAL A 75 -19.12 4.73 -6.37
C VAL A 75 -19.17 4.74 -7.89
N PRO A 76 -20.14 5.44 -8.52
CA PRO A 76 -20.22 5.49 -9.97
C PRO A 76 -19.09 6.33 -10.57
N LEU A 77 -18.46 5.82 -11.63
CA LEU A 77 -17.56 6.62 -12.45
C LEU A 77 -18.35 7.61 -13.32
N PRO A 78 -17.73 8.74 -13.71
CA PRO A 78 -18.35 9.68 -14.64
C PRO A 78 -18.77 9.00 -15.95
N GLN A 79 -19.96 9.31 -16.45
CA GLN A 79 -20.53 8.64 -17.64
C GLN A 79 -19.64 8.77 -18.89
N TRP A 80 -18.98 9.92 -19.07
CA TRP A 80 -18.07 10.13 -20.20
C TRP A 80 -16.89 9.14 -20.20
N LEU A 81 -16.46 8.68 -19.03
CA LEU A 81 -15.36 7.73 -18.89
C LEU A 81 -15.85 6.30 -19.15
N VAL A 82 -16.99 5.92 -18.57
CA VAL A 82 -17.59 4.59 -18.75
C VAL A 82 -18.02 4.33 -20.20
N ASN A 83 -18.41 5.39 -20.92
CA ASN A 83 -18.78 5.31 -22.33
C ASN A 83 -17.58 5.41 -23.29
N ASN A 84 -16.38 5.69 -22.78
CA ASN A 84 -15.17 5.71 -23.58
C ASN A 84 -14.58 4.29 -23.71
N ALA A 85 -14.79 3.67 -24.86
CA ALA A 85 -14.33 2.30 -25.13
C ALA A 85 -12.81 2.15 -24.99
N LEU A 86 -12.03 3.15 -25.41
CA LEU A 86 -10.57 3.11 -25.27
C LEU A 86 -10.15 3.13 -23.80
N ALA A 87 -10.76 4.00 -22.99
CA ALA A 87 -10.46 4.06 -21.57
C ALA A 87 -10.79 2.74 -20.85
N MET A 88 -11.95 2.16 -21.13
CA MET A 88 -12.36 0.87 -20.56
C MET A 88 -11.47 -0.29 -21.00
N ASN A 89 -11.03 -0.28 -22.26
CA ASN A 89 -10.07 -1.25 -22.80
C ASN A 89 -8.72 -1.16 -22.10
N VAL A 90 -8.19 0.07 -21.97
CA VAL A 90 -6.93 0.35 -21.26
C VAL A 90 -7.01 -0.07 -19.80
N MET A 91 -8.13 0.19 -19.10
CA MET A 91 -8.31 -0.27 -17.72
C MET A 91 -8.38 -1.79 -17.62
N THR A 92 -9.06 -2.45 -18.56
CA THR A 92 -9.20 -3.92 -18.58
C THR A 92 -7.85 -4.60 -18.76
N TRP A 93 -7.10 -4.21 -19.78
CA TRP A 93 -5.74 -4.74 -20.01
C TRP A 93 -4.75 -4.26 -18.97
N GLY A 94 -4.90 -3.03 -18.48
CA GLY A 94 -4.08 -2.45 -17.42
C GLY A 94 -4.18 -3.24 -16.11
N ALA A 95 -5.38 -3.72 -15.74
CA ALA A 95 -5.54 -4.59 -14.58
C ALA A 95 -4.74 -5.89 -14.74
N ILE A 96 -4.84 -6.58 -15.88
CA ILE A 96 -4.07 -7.81 -16.15
C ILE A 96 -2.56 -7.53 -16.14
N ALA A 97 -2.13 -6.44 -16.78
CA ALA A 97 -0.73 -6.04 -16.82
C ALA A 97 -0.18 -5.80 -15.40
N ILE A 98 -0.91 -5.03 -14.58
CA ILE A 98 -0.54 -4.81 -13.18
C ILE A 98 -0.46 -6.15 -12.43
N GLU A 99 -1.46 -7.02 -12.56
CA GLU A 99 -1.46 -8.33 -11.90
C GLU A 99 -0.25 -9.19 -12.28
N LEU A 100 0.11 -9.23 -13.56
CA LEU A 100 1.29 -9.95 -14.04
C LEU A 100 2.60 -9.31 -13.54
N THR A 101 2.70 -7.98 -13.53
CA THR A 101 3.87 -7.31 -12.97
C THR A 101 4.00 -7.57 -11.47
N VAL A 102 2.89 -7.62 -10.72
CA VAL A 102 2.91 -7.98 -9.29
C VAL A 102 3.30 -9.44 -9.10
N ALA A 103 2.83 -10.37 -9.92
CA ALA A 103 3.20 -11.78 -9.81
C ALA A 103 4.69 -12.04 -10.07
N LEU A 104 5.28 -11.34 -11.06
CA LEU A 104 6.62 -11.65 -11.58
C LEU A 104 7.69 -10.65 -11.13
N LEU A 105 7.45 -9.35 -11.26
CA LEU A 105 8.47 -8.30 -11.08
C LEU A 105 8.63 -7.88 -9.62
N VAL A 106 7.72 -8.25 -8.72
CA VAL A 106 7.82 -7.92 -7.28
C VAL A 106 9.09 -8.49 -6.62
N TRP A 107 9.60 -9.61 -7.16
CA TRP A 107 10.83 -10.25 -6.71
C TRP A 107 12.07 -9.41 -7.03
N LEU A 108 12.02 -8.58 -8.09
CA LEU A 108 13.10 -7.70 -8.49
C LEU A 108 13.13 -6.45 -7.60
N PRO A 109 14.19 -6.22 -6.79
CA PRO A 109 14.22 -5.14 -5.81
C PRO A 109 14.11 -3.75 -6.46
N ARG A 110 14.60 -3.59 -7.69
CA ARG A 110 14.52 -2.33 -8.46
C ARG A 110 13.09 -1.90 -8.79
N PHE A 111 12.21 -2.86 -9.11
CA PHE A 111 10.85 -2.57 -9.56
C PHE A 111 9.82 -2.72 -8.44
N ARG A 112 10.18 -3.37 -7.34
CA ARG A 112 9.27 -3.69 -6.23
C ARG A 112 8.41 -2.52 -5.76
N ALA A 113 9.00 -1.35 -5.51
CA ALA A 113 8.24 -0.20 -5.04
C ALA A 113 7.17 0.26 -6.05
N TRP A 114 7.52 0.32 -7.34
CA TRP A 114 6.61 0.70 -8.42
C TRP A 114 5.52 -0.33 -8.64
N VAL A 115 5.88 -1.61 -8.61
CA VAL A 115 4.96 -2.73 -8.79
C VAL A 115 3.95 -2.78 -7.63
N LEU A 116 4.40 -2.63 -6.39
CA LEU A 116 3.51 -2.56 -5.22
C LEU A 116 2.63 -1.32 -5.26
N ALA A 117 3.15 -0.16 -5.68
CA ALA A 117 2.36 1.06 -5.83
C ALA A 117 1.24 0.89 -6.87
N GLY A 118 1.56 0.26 -8.02
CA GLY A 118 0.56 -0.08 -9.05
C GLY A 118 -0.51 -1.05 -8.52
N GLY A 119 -0.10 -2.06 -7.76
CA GLY A 119 -1.01 -3.00 -7.11
C GLY A 119 -1.92 -2.35 -6.06
N VAL A 120 -1.37 -1.44 -5.24
CA VAL A 120 -2.15 -0.65 -4.27
C VAL A 120 -3.16 0.22 -5.01
N LEU A 121 -2.74 0.94 -6.04
CA LEU A 121 -3.62 1.78 -6.84
C LEU A 121 -4.76 0.98 -7.46
N LEU A 122 -4.47 -0.19 -8.03
CA LEU A 122 -5.47 -1.08 -8.60
C LEU A 122 -6.51 -1.47 -7.53
N HIS A 123 -6.07 -1.91 -6.36
CA HIS A 123 -6.99 -2.33 -5.28
C HIS A 123 -7.80 -1.18 -4.69
N LEU A 124 -7.23 0.01 -4.58
CA LEU A 124 -7.96 1.20 -4.15
C LEU A 124 -9.03 1.59 -5.18
N MET A 125 -8.68 1.57 -6.47
CA MET A 125 -9.64 1.85 -7.53
C MET A 125 -10.79 0.83 -7.55
N ILE A 126 -10.47 -0.45 -7.34
CA ILE A 126 -11.46 -1.50 -7.18
C ILE A 126 -12.32 -1.23 -5.95
N ASP A 127 -11.76 -1.04 -4.75
CA ASP A 127 -12.55 -0.88 -3.51
C ASP A 127 -13.47 0.36 -3.53
N VAL A 128 -13.04 1.43 -4.20
CA VAL A 128 -13.83 2.65 -4.35
C VAL A 128 -15.03 2.42 -5.28
N HIS A 129 -14.85 1.72 -6.41
CA HIS A 129 -15.87 1.65 -7.46
C HIS A 129 -16.64 0.32 -7.50
N ILE A 130 -16.03 -0.78 -7.06
CA ILE A 130 -16.54 -2.15 -7.16
C ILE A 130 -16.50 -2.84 -5.79
N GLN A 131 -17.65 -3.36 -5.36
CA GLN A 131 -17.82 -4.02 -4.07
C GLN A 131 -17.31 -5.47 -4.12
N ILE A 132 -15.99 -5.66 -4.02
CA ILE A 132 -15.36 -6.99 -3.89
C ILE A 132 -15.21 -7.41 -2.40
N GLY A 133 -15.26 -6.44 -1.47
CA GLY A 133 -15.25 -6.70 -0.03
C GLY A 133 -13.85 -6.97 0.53
N ILE A 134 -13.72 -7.99 1.40
CA ILE A 134 -12.51 -8.23 2.22
C ILE A 134 -11.23 -8.49 1.40
N PHE A 135 -11.37 -8.95 0.15
CA PHE A 135 -10.24 -9.30 -0.71
C PHE A 135 -9.28 -8.13 -0.94
N SER A 136 -9.80 -6.92 -1.21
CA SER A 136 -8.97 -5.73 -1.42
C SER A 136 -8.17 -5.37 -0.18
N TYR A 137 -8.76 -5.50 1.01
CA TYR A 137 -8.05 -5.25 2.27
C TYR A 137 -7.01 -6.33 2.58
N ALA A 138 -7.34 -7.60 2.35
CA ALA A 138 -6.42 -8.72 2.57
C ALA A 138 -5.16 -8.60 1.70
N THR A 139 -5.32 -8.24 0.42
CA THR A 139 -4.21 -8.03 -0.50
C THR A 139 -3.34 -6.83 -0.12
N LEU A 140 -3.94 -5.71 0.32
CA LEU A 140 -3.19 -4.56 0.85
C LEU A 140 -2.34 -4.94 2.08
N VAL A 141 -2.88 -5.76 2.99
CA VAL A 141 -2.10 -6.29 4.13
C VAL A 141 -0.96 -7.20 3.66
N MET A 142 -1.20 -8.04 2.65
CA MET A 142 -0.15 -8.90 2.09
C MET A 142 1.02 -8.11 1.48
N TYR A 143 0.79 -6.89 0.97
CA TYR A 143 1.88 -6.03 0.50
C TYR A 143 2.85 -5.61 1.61
N LEU A 144 2.40 -5.57 2.87
CA LEU A 144 3.28 -5.29 4.00
C LEU A 144 4.38 -6.36 4.16
N ALA A 145 4.16 -7.58 3.68
CA ALA A 145 5.18 -8.63 3.66
C ALA A 145 6.37 -8.32 2.72
N TRP A 146 6.24 -7.31 1.86
CA TRP A 146 7.28 -6.86 0.95
C TRP A 146 7.97 -5.56 1.38
N LEU A 147 7.41 -4.84 2.36
CA LEU A 147 8.05 -3.67 2.96
C LEU A 147 9.21 -4.15 3.84
N SER A 148 10.39 -3.59 3.61
CA SER A 148 11.51 -3.85 4.51
C SER A 148 11.28 -3.12 5.85
N PRO A 149 11.70 -3.71 6.99
CA PRO A 149 11.56 -3.08 8.30
C PRO A 149 12.19 -1.68 8.38
N GLU A 150 13.21 -1.41 7.57
CA GLU A 150 13.91 -0.12 7.49
C GLU A 150 13.01 0.97 6.91
N THR A 151 12.18 0.67 5.89
CA THR A 151 11.22 1.63 5.32
C THR A 151 10.13 2.01 6.32
N VAL A 152 9.68 1.05 7.14
CA VAL A 152 8.66 1.28 8.19
C VAL A 152 9.22 2.16 9.30
N LYS A 153 10.51 2.01 9.66
CA LYS A 153 11.18 2.85 10.67
C LYS A 153 11.44 4.29 10.21
N GLN A 154 11.62 4.53 8.91
CA GLN A 154 11.88 5.88 8.38
C GLN A 154 10.61 6.68 8.07
N LEU A 155 9.44 6.03 8.06
CA LEU A 155 8.16 6.69 7.78
C LEU A 155 7.79 7.78 8.82
N PRO A 156 7.95 7.54 10.14
CA PRO A 156 7.71 8.56 11.16
C PRO A 156 8.65 9.76 11.04
N ASP A 157 9.94 9.52 10.74
CA ASP A 157 10.96 10.58 10.68
C ASP A 157 10.76 11.52 9.48
N LYS A 158 10.22 11.03 8.37
CA LYS A 158 9.89 11.86 7.20
C LYS A 158 8.59 12.64 7.36
N LEU A 159 7.60 12.06 8.03
CA LEU A 159 6.35 12.74 8.36
C LEU A 159 6.57 13.87 9.37
N SER A 160 7.41 13.63 10.39
CA SER A 160 7.75 14.66 11.39
C SER A 160 8.53 15.81 10.76
N HIS A 161 9.50 15.56 9.88
CA HIS A 161 10.26 16.62 9.21
C HIS A 161 9.39 17.50 8.28
N THR A 162 8.39 16.92 7.62
CA THR A 162 7.50 17.66 6.70
C THR A 162 6.48 18.52 7.46
N LEU A 163 5.97 18.01 8.59
CA LEU A 163 5.10 18.77 9.50
C LEU A 163 5.85 19.89 10.22
N ASN A 164 7.10 19.66 10.60
CA ASN A 164 7.93 20.63 11.35
C ASN A 164 8.62 21.69 10.46
N TRP A 165 8.47 21.60 9.13
CA TRP A 165 8.81 22.67 8.18
C TRP A 165 7.66 23.68 8.03
N ARG A 166 6.42 23.21 8.14
CA ARG A 166 5.23 24.05 7.97
C ARG A 166 4.92 24.96 9.17
N GLY A 167 5.44 24.63 10.36
CA GLY A 167 5.30 25.46 11.57
C GLY A 167 6.41 26.50 11.79
N ARG A 168 7.52 26.43 11.03
CA ARG A 168 8.70 27.32 11.23
C ARG A 168 8.68 28.58 10.37
N ASN A 169 7.89 28.59 9.30
CA ASN A 169 7.77 29.73 8.39
C ASN A 169 6.69 30.75 8.80
N SER A 170 5.96 30.51 9.90
CA SER A 170 4.94 31.42 10.41
C SER A 170 5.45 32.46 11.41
N ASP A 171 6.69 32.34 11.91
CA ASP A 171 7.22 33.17 13.00
C ASP A 171 8.26 34.23 12.57
N THR A 172 8.39 34.51 11.26
CA THR A 172 9.39 35.49 10.75
C THR A 172 8.76 36.64 9.97
N HIS A 173 7.89 37.42 10.62
CA HIS A 173 7.67 38.83 10.22
C HIS A 173 7.06 39.67 11.35
N LEU A 174 7.91 40.21 12.22
CA LEU A 174 7.65 41.45 12.93
C LEU A 174 8.81 42.39 12.57
N PRO A 175 8.58 43.52 11.90
CA PRO A 175 9.63 44.48 11.63
C PRO A 175 9.99 45.25 12.91
N ASP A 176 11.28 45.20 13.26
CA ASP A 176 11.92 46.01 14.31
C ASP A 176 12.21 47.41 13.75
N ASP A 177 11.18 48.25 13.61
CA ASP A 177 11.37 49.63 13.15
C ASP A 177 10.49 50.63 13.90
N MET A 178 10.59 50.69 15.23
CA MET A 178 10.17 51.89 16.00
C MET A 178 10.99 52.10 17.30
N GLU A 179 12.32 52.10 17.22
CA GLU A 179 13.14 52.63 18.31
C GLU A 179 14.39 53.34 17.79
N SER A 180 14.28 54.65 17.55
CA SER A 180 15.34 55.67 17.77
C SER A 180 15.11 56.97 16.98
N THR A 181 14.18 57.80 17.43
CA THR A 181 14.18 59.26 17.19
C THR A 181 13.31 59.82 18.33
N ASP A 182 13.86 60.37 19.41
CA ASP A 182 14.42 61.71 19.47
C ASP A 182 15.40 61.86 20.65
N ALA A 183 16.63 62.24 20.33
CA ALA A 183 17.51 62.94 21.24
C ALA A 183 17.44 64.43 20.89
N ALA A 184 17.02 65.26 21.83
CA ALA A 184 17.25 66.71 21.78
C ALA A 184 17.46 67.25 23.20
N PRO A 185 18.61 67.86 23.50
CA PRO A 185 18.75 68.78 24.62
C PRO A 185 18.92 70.22 24.10
N SER A 186 18.09 71.14 24.56
CA SER A 186 18.42 72.56 24.61
C SER A 186 17.52 73.28 25.62
N ASP A 187 18.19 73.96 26.55
CA ASP A 187 17.79 75.00 27.50
C ASP A 187 17.28 74.58 28.89
#